data_AF-A0A7C6HWK8-F1
#
_entry.id   AF-A0A7C6HWK8-F1
#
_cell.length_a   1.000
_cell.length_b   1.000
_cell.length_c   1.000
_cell.angle_alpha   90.00
_cell.angle_beta   90.00
_cell.angle_gamma   90.00
#
_symmetry.space_group_name_H-M   'P 1'
#
loop_
_entity.id
_entity.type
_entity.pdbx_description
1 polymer ?
#
loop_
_entity_poly.entity_id
_entity_poly.type
_entity_poly.pdbx_seq_one_letter_code
_entity_poly.pdbx_strand_id
1 'polypeptide(L)'
;MLIVGFALVNSFVEEITFRYTFASIVEHHKLNQYISQALSALIFGAVHYFGVPRGIPGIILAAFLGWFLSKSIHETKGFFWAWVIHFVQDVIIMTGLFLTLA
;
A
#
# COMPACT_ATOMS: atom_id res chain seq x y z
N MET A 1 0.80 21.52 -4.59
CA MET A 1 2.23 21.24 -4.34
C MET A 1 2.42 20.43 -3.06
N LEU A 2 1.92 20.90 -1.90
CA LEU A 2 2.07 20.17 -0.63
C LEU A 2 1.45 18.76 -0.61
N ILE A 3 0.22 18.60 -1.12
CA ILE A 3 -0.48 17.29 -1.21
C ILE A 3 0.33 16.27 -1.99
N VAL A 4 0.85 16.66 -3.16
CA VAL A 4 1.66 15.78 -4.01
C VAL A 4 2.94 15.36 -3.29
N GLY A 5 3.59 16.28 -2.57
CA GLY A 5 4.77 15.96 -1.76
C GLY A 5 4.47 14.96 -0.64
N PHE A 6 3.37 15.15 0.09
CA PHE A 6 2.96 14.22 1.14
C PHE A 6 2.57 12.86 0.57
N ALA A 7 1.80 12.81 -0.50
CA ALA A 7 1.42 11.56 -1.17
C ALA A 7 2.66 10.79 -1.65
N LEU A 8 3.66 11.49 -2.19
CA LEU A 8 4.90 10.88 -2.67
C LEU A 8 5.67 10.20 -1.54
N VAL A 9 5.88 10.92 -0.42
CA VAL A 9 6.62 10.41 0.73
C VAL A 9 5.84 9.32 1.46
N ASN A 10 4.53 9.51 1.66
CA ASN A 10 3.66 8.56 2.35
C ASN A 10 3.64 7.21 1.62
N SER A 11 3.22 7.23 0.34
CA SER A 11 3.17 6.02 -0.48
C SER A 11 4.53 5.32 -0.57
N PHE A 12 5.63 6.06 -0.66
CA PHE A 12 6.98 5.45 -0.71
C PHE A 12 7.32 4.72 0.59
N VAL A 13 7.12 5.35 1.75
CA VAL A 13 7.40 4.77 3.06
C VAL A 13 6.52 3.55 3.31
N GLU A 14 5.23 3.66 3.03
CA GLU A 14 4.28 2.56 3.24
C GLU A 14 4.53 1.39 2.28
N GLU A 15 4.93 1.65 1.03
CA GLU A 15 5.22 0.59 0.06
C GLU A 15 6.51 -0.17 0.43
N ILE A 16 7.54 0.54 0.89
CA ILE A 16 8.77 -0.10 1.41
C ILE A 16 8.45 -0.95 2.63
N THR A 17 7.68 -0.40 3.58
CA THR A 17 7.41 -1.04 4.87
C THR A 17 6.51 -2.26 4.72
N PHE A 18 5.38 -2.13 4.02
CA PHE A 18 4.32 -3.15 4.02
C PHE A 18 4.30 -4.05 2.79
N ARG A 19 5.15 -3.81 1.78
CA ARG A 19 5.17 -4.62 0.56
C ARG A 19 6.58 -5.05 0.20
N TYR A 20 7.47 -4.12 -0.12
CA TYR A 20 8.82 -4.46 -0.58
C TYR A 20 9.62 -5.25 0.48
N THR A 21 9.50 -4.89 1.76
CA THR A 21 10.13 -5.64 2.86
C THR A 21 9.64 -7.09 2.90
N PHE A 22 8.33 -7.32 2.82
CA PHE A 22 7.78 -8.68 2.84
C PHE A 22 8.15 -9.48 1.57
N ALA A 23 8.06 -8.85 0.40
CA ALA A 23 8.42 -9.47 -0.87
C ALA A 23 9.91 -9.87 -0.89
N SER A 24 10.80 -8.96 -0.49
CA SER A 24 12.25 -9.22 -0.50
C SER A 24 12.65 -10.34 0.47
N ILE A 25 12.06 -10.41 1.67
CA ILE A 25 12.31 -11.50 2.62
C ILE A 25 11.86 -12.84 2.04
N VAL A 26 10.66 -12.90 1.46
CA VAL A 26 10.08 -14.11 0.87
C VAL A 26 10.92 -14.58 -0.32
N GLU A 27 11.31 -13.68 -1.22
CA GLU A 27 12.17 -14.00 -2.37
C GLU A 27 13.57 -14.45 -1.93
N HIS A 28 14.19 -13.75 -0.96
CA HIS A 28 15.51 -14.10 -0.42
C HIS A 28 15.56 -15.53 0.13
N HIS A 29 14.52 -15.93 0.88
CA HIS A 29 14.41 -17.26 1.47
C HIS A 29 13.75 -18.30 0.55
N LYS A 30 13.45 -17.94 -0.71
CA LYS A 30 12.77 -18.82 -1.68
C LYS A 30 11.44 -19.39 -1.16
N LEU A 31 10.71 -18.59 -0.39
CA LEU A 31 9.41 -18.95 0.16
C LEU A 31 8.29 -18.66 -0.85
N ASN A 32 7.08 -19.13 -0.52
CA ASN A 32 5.91 -18.90 -1.37
C ASN A 32 5.51 -17.41 -1.37
N GLN A 33 5.39 -16.80 -2.55
CA GLN A 33 4.97 -15.41 -2.75
C GLN A 33 3.66 -15.05 -2.02
N TYR A 34 2.73 -16.00 -1.87
CA TYR A 34 1.45 -15.76 -1.19
C TYR A 34 1.62 -15.37 0.28
N ILE A 35 2.75 -15.70 0.92
CA ILE A 35 3.06 -15.26 2.28
C ILE A 35 3.18 -13.75 2.32
N SER A 36 3.97 -13.15 1.42
CA SER A 36 4.11 -11.69 1.36
C SER A 36 2.81 -11.00 0.97
N GLN A 37 2.03 -11.59 0.06
CA GLN A 37 0.73 -11.05 -0.35
C GLN A 37 -0.26 -11.07 0.82
N ALA A 38 -0.29 -12.15 1.61
CA ALA A 38 -1.13 -12.26 2.80
C ALA A 38 -0.68 -11.29 3.91
N LEU A 39 0.62 -11.17 4.18
CA LEU A 39 1.15 -10.22 5.16
C LEU A 39 0.82 -8.77 4.77
N SER A 40 1.01 -8.41 3.50
CA SER A 40 0.63 -7.09 2.99
C SER A 40 -0.86 -6.84 3.17
N ALA A 41 -1.73 -7.80 2.80
CA ALA A 41 -3.17 -7.64 2.95
C ALA A 41 -3.61 -7.51 4.41
N LEU A 42 -3.14 -8.40 5.28
CA LEU A 42 -3.61 -8.48 6.67
C LEU A 42 -3.09 -7.32 7.51
N ILE A 43 -1.79 -7.00 7.42
CA ILE A 43 -1.20 -5.95 8.26
C ILE A 43 -1.64 -4.57 7.76
N PHE A 44 -1.52 -4.30 6.45
CA PHE A 44 -1.93 -3.03 5.89
C PHE A 44 -3.43 -2.80 6.04
N GLY A 45 -4.24 -3.83 5.78
CA GLY A 45 -5.68 -3.79 6.02
C GLY A 45 -6.04 -3.50 7.48
N ALA A 46 -5.44 -4.21 8.43
CA ALA A 46 -5.79 -4.07 9.85
C ALA A 46 -5.50 -2.66 10.40
N VAL A 47 -4.35 -2.07 10.07
CA VAL A 47 -4.01 -0.72 10.55
C VAL A 47 -4.93 0.36 9.98
N HIS A 48 -5.53 0.11 8.81
CA HIS A 48 -6.50 1.01 8.18
C HIS A 48 -7.86 1.06 8.86
N TYR A 49 -8.12 0.25 9.90
CA TYR A 49 -9.30 0.48 10.73
C TYR A 49 -9.35 1.91 11.30
N PHE A 50 -8.18 2.43 11.71
CA PHE A 50 -8.02 3.79 12.21
C PHE A 50 -7.46 4.76 11.15
N GLY A 51 -7.14 4.27 9.95
CA GLY A 51 -6.57 5.04 8.84
C GLY A 51 -7.62 5.72 7.97
N VAL A 52 -7.23 6.11 6.74
CA VAL A 52 -8.16 6.66 5.74
C VAL A 52 -8.08 5.83 4.46
N PRO A 53 -9.19 5.27 3.97
CA PRO A 53 -10.53 5.26 4.55
C PRO A 53 -10.60 4.46 5.87
N ARG A 54 -11.45 4.89 6.82
CA ARG A 54 -11.58 4.26 8.16
C ARG A 54 -12.64 3.16 8.23
N GLY A 55 -12.56 2.34 9.27
CA GLY A 55 -13.55 1.31 9.62
C GLY A 55 -13.48 0.07 8.73
N ILE A 56 -14.52 -0.78 8.78
CA ILE A 56 -14.56 -2.06 8.06
C ILE A 56 -14.39 -1.90 6.54
N PRO A 57 -15.04 -0.93 5.86
CA PRO A 57 -14.81 -0.72 4.43
C PRO A 57 -13.35 -0.34 4.13
N GLY A 58 -12.73 0.46 5.01
CA GLY A 58 -11.32 0.81 4.96
C GLY A 58 -10.40 -0.40 5.03
N ILE A 59 -10.64 -1.28 6.01
CA ILE A 59 -9.89 -2.55 6.14
C ILE A 59 -9.98 -3.36 4.83
N ILE A 60 -11.20 -3.55 4.29
CA ILE A 60 -11.41 -4.40 3.11
C ILE A 60 -10.68 -3.82 1.90
N LEU A 61 -10.81 -2.51 1.68
CA LEU A 61 -10.17 -1.83 0.54
C LEU A 61 -8.65 -1.83 0.68
N ALA A 62 -8.12 -1.51 1.85
CA ALA A 62 -6.68 -1.51 2.12
C ALA A 62 -6.11 -2.93 2.04
N ALA A 63 -6.81 -3.95 2.54
CA ALA A 63 -6.37 -5.34 2.42
C ALA A 63 -6.29 -5.78 0.96
N PHE A 64 -7.31 -5.44 0.16
CA PHE A 64 -7.31 -5.72 -1.27
C PHE A 64 -6.14 -5.02 -1.98
N LEU A 65 -5.89 -3.74 -1.69
CA LEU A 65 -4.77 -3.01 -2.28
C LEU A 65 -3.42 -3.56 -1.82
N GLY A 66 -3.25 -3.87 -0.54
CA GLY A 66 -2.03 -4.48 -0.01
C GLY A 66 -1.71 -5.80 -0.70
N TRP A 67 -2.72 -6.67 -0.89
CA TRP A 67 -2.59 -7.90 -1.68
C TRP A 67 -2.20 -7.61 -3.14
N PHE A 68 -2.94 -6.74 -3.81
CA PHE A 68 -2.79 -6.46 -5.24
C PHE A 68 -1.42 -5.86 -5.56
N LEU A 69 -0.97 -4.88 -4.76
CA LEU A 69 0.32 -4.22 -4.94
C LEU A 69 1.47 -5.18 -4.64
N SER A 70 1.39 -5.99 -3.58
CA SER A 70 2.37 -7.04 -3.29
C SER A 70 2.47 -8.06 -4.43
N LYS A 71 1.33 -8.51 -4.98
CA LYS A 71 1.28 -9.37 -6.16
C LYS A 71 1.97 -8.72 -7.37
N SER A 72 1.75 -7.43 -7.59
CA SER A 72 2.38 -6.70 -8.71
C SER A 72 3.92 -6.69 -8.62
N ILE A 73 4.49 -6.64 -7.41
CA ILE A 73 5.96 -6.71 -7.22
C ILE A 73 6.50 -8.05 -7.71
N HIS A 74 5.83 -9.15 -7.35
CA HIS A 74 6.24 -10.50 -7.76
C HIS A 74 6.10 -10.73 -9.27
N GLU A 75 5.02 -10.23 -9.87
CA GLU A 75 4.70 -10.42 -11.29
C GLU A 75 5.54 -9.53 -12.20
N THR A 76 5.83 -8.29 -11.80
CA THR A 76 6.61 -7.33 -12.59
C THR A 76 8.10 -7.33 -12.26
N LYS A 77 8.51 -8.07 -11.21
CA LYS A 77 9.90 -8.09 -10.70
C LYS A 77 10.42 -6.69 -10.37
N GLY A 78 9.54 -5.84 -9.85
CA GLY A 78 9.88 -4.45 -9.59
C GLY A 78 8.93 -3.75 -8.62
N PHE A 79 9.49 -2.78 -7.90
CA PHE A 79 8.78 -1.92 -6.95
C PHE A 79 7.96 -0.80 -7.61
N PHE A 80 8.34 -0.41 -8.83
CA PHE A 80 7.87 0.83 -9.48
C PHE A 80 6.35 0.90 -9.62
N TRP A 81 5.71 -0.15 -10.13
CA TRP A 81 4.26 -0.14 -10.37
C TRP A 81 3.45 -0.14 -9.08
N ALA A 82 3.89 -0.90 -8.08
CA ALA A 82 3.26 -0.92 -6.77
C ALA A 82 3.24 0.49 -6.16
N TRP A 83 4.39 1.17 -6.18
CA TRP A 83 4.54 2.52 -5.66
C TRP A 83 3.76 3.57 -6.46
N VAL A 84 3.82 3.56 -7.79
CA VAL A 84 3.11 4.55 -8.62
C VAL A 84 1.61 4.46 -8.45
N ILE A 85 1.05 3.24 -8.41
CA ILE A 85 -0.39 3.03 -8.20
C ILE A 85 -0.80 3.59 -6.84
N HIS A 86 -0.04 3.26 -5.79
CA HIS A 86 -0.29 3.75 -4.44
C HIS A 86 -0.18 5.28 -4.36
N PHE A 87 0.88 5.85 -4.92
CA PHE A 87 1.08 7.30 -4.97
C PHE A 87 -0.10 8.04 -5.61
N VAL A 88 -0.61 7.55 -6.74
CA VAL A 88 -1.77 8.16 -7.41
C VAL A 88 -3.03 8.06 -6.54
N GLN A 89 -3.22 6.95 -5.83
CA GLN A 89 -4.33 6.80 -4.87
C GLN A 89 -4.21 7.80 -3.72
N ASP A 90 -3.02 7.98 -3.15
CA ASP A 90 -2.77 8.95 -2.09
C ASP A 90 -3.04 10.37 -2.56
N VAL A 91 -2.65 10.75 -3.79
CA VAL A 91 -3.00 12.06 -4.35
C VAL A 91 -4.51 12.28 -4.36
N ILE A 92 -5.29 11.27 -4.79
CA ILE A 92 -6.76 11.37 -4.84
C ILE A 92 -7.34 11.44 -3.42
N ILE A 93 -6.94 10.56 -2.52
CA ILE A 93 -7.45 10.47 -1.15
C ILE A 93 -7.12 11.75 -0.37
N MET A 94 -5.87 12.19 -0.40
CA MET A 94 -5.43 13.39 0.31
C MET A 94 -6.07 14.66 -0.27
N THR A 95 -6.32 14.71 -1.59
CA THR A 95 -7.09 15.81 -2.19
C THR A 95 -8.53 15.79 -1.69
N GLY A 96 -9.19 14.63 -1.66
CA GLY A 96 -10.54 14.50 -1.13
C GLY A 96 -10.64 14.91 0.36
N LEU A 97 -9.68 14.47 1.18
CA LEU A 97 -9.58 14.88 2.58
C LEU A 97 -9.41 16.40 2.70
N PHE A 98 -8.48 16.99 1.95
CA PHE A 98 -8.26 18.43 1.99
C PHE A 98 -9.53 19.21 1.62
N LEU A 99 -10.25 18.80 0.58
CA LEU A 99 -11.47 19.49 0.13
C LEU A 99 -12.68 19.31 1.06
N THR A 100 -12.67 18.29 1.92
CA THR A 100 -13.79 17.99 2.84
C THR A 100 -13.52 18.44 4.28
N LEU A 101 -12.25 18.69 4.63
CA LEU A 101 -11.82 19.17 5.95
C LEU A 101 -11.42 20.65 5.95
N ALA A 102 -11.20 21.26 4.79
CA ALA A 102 -10.98 22.71 4.64
C ALA A 102 -12.32 23.47 4.57
#